data_AF-A0A821FH72-F1
#
_entry.id   AF-A0A821FH72-F1
#
_cell.length_a   1.000
_cell.length_b   1.000
_cell.length_c   1.000
_cell.angle_alpha   90.00
_cell.angle_beta   90.00
_cell.angle_gamma   90.00
#
_symmetry.space_group_name_H-M   'P 1'
#
loop_
_entity.id
_entity.type
_entity.pdbx_description
1 polymer ?
#
loop_
_entity_poly.entity_id
_entity_poly.type
_entity_poly.pdbx_seq_one_letter_code
_entity_poly.pdbx_strand_id
1 'polypeptide(L)'
;MDQRHEVNVVEESLLNKITGCVKGAVNSSHHQCVETLGKNLSIAAIAEDPIVEAVQYENTQEYPFYLGVQWHPERMVDQDSPFSYNIRQAFLDYITEREKSMAKIQSTEEDDTSENISNHE
;
A
#
# COMPACT_ATOMS: atom_id res chain seq x y z
N MET A 1 13.81 -16.11 -16.57
CA MET A 1 12.50 -15.45 -16.58
C MET A 1 11.79 -15.94 -15.35
N ASP A 2 11.23 -15.02 -14.55
CA ASP A 2 10.45 -15.40 -13.37
C ASP A 2 9.25 -16.26 -13.80
N GLN A 3 8.86 -17.22 -12.96
CA GLN A 3 7.60 -17.93 -13.21
C GLN A 3 6.42 -16.98 -13.01
N ARG A 4 5.26 -17.32 -13.57
CA ARG A 4 4.03 -16.53 -13.40
C ARG A 4 2.93 -17.43 -12.89
N HIS A 5 2.11 -16.90 -11.99
CA HIS A 5 0.91 -17.54 -11.50
C HIS A 5 -0.21 -16.51 -11.37
N GLU A 6 -1.43 -16.99 -11.17
CA GLU A 6 -2.58 -16.12 -10.87
C GLU A 6 -2.77 -15.94 -9.37
N VAL A 7 -3.19 -14.74 -8.99
CA VAL A 7 -3.60 -14.39 -7.63
C VAL A 7 -5.05 -13.93 -7.63
N ASN A 8 -5.79 -14.35 -6.60
CA ASN A 8 -7.11 -13.84 -6.28
C ASN A 8 -6.96 -12.70 -5.29
N VAL A 9 -7.51 -11.54 -5.62
CA VAL A 9 -7.46 -10.34 -4.80
C VAL A 9 -8.70 -10.31 -3.90
N VAL A 10 -8.50 -10.06 -2.61
CA VAL A 10 -9.59 -9.93 -1.65
C VAL A 10 -10.38 -8.66 -1.95
N GLU A 11 -11.69 -8.78 -2.14
CA GLU A 11 -12.58 -7.62 -2.35
C GLU A 11 -12.47 -6.62 -1.19
N GLU A 12 -12.62 -5.32 -1.48
CA GLU A 12 -12.51 -4.22 -0.51
C GLU A 12 -11.14 -4.04 0.16
N SER A 13 -10.17 -4.90 -0.12
CA SER A 13 -8.77 -4.73 0.29
C SER A 13 -8.15 -3.48 -0.35
N LEU A 14 -7.08 -2.97 0.26
CA LEU A 14 -6.29 -1.88 -0.30
C LEU A 14 -5.75 -2.26 -1.69
N LEU A 15 -5.31 -3.51 -1.88
CA LEU A 15 -4.85 -3.99 -3.18
C LEU A 15 -5.98 -3.96 -4.23
N ASN A 16 -7.20 -4.38 -3.88
CA ASN A 16 -8.37 -4.30 -4.76
C ASN A 16 -8.68 -2.84 -5.13
N LYS A 17 -8.63 -1.92 -4.17
CA LYS A 17 -8.87 -0.48 -4.42
C LYS A 17 -7.81 0.14 -5.33
N ILE A 18 -6.55 -0.25 -5.17
CA ILE A 18 -5.43 0.23 -6.00
C ILE A 18 -5.50 -0.33 -7.43
N THR A 19 -5.75 -1.63 -7.56
CA THR A 19 -5.66 -2.32 -8.86
C THR A 19 -6.97 -2.31 -9.64
N GLY A 20 -8.12 -2.21 -8.95
CA GLY A 20 -9.45 -2.42 -9.52
C GLY A 20 -9.73 -3.87 -9.90
N CYS A 21 -8.87 -4.81 -9.49
CA CYS A 21 -8.92 -6.21 -9.92
C CYS A 21 -9.39 -7.14 -8.78
N VAL A 22 -10.07 -8.22 -9.16
CA VAL A 22 -10.39 -9.37 -8.28
C VAL A 22 -9.49 -10.59 -8.55
N LYS A 23 -8.80 -10.60 -9.70
CA LYS A 23 -7.82 -11.62 -10.08
C LYS A 23 -6.77 -11.01 -11.02
N GLY A 24 -5.57 -11.59 -11.08
CA GLY A 24 -4.58 -11.24 -12.10
C GLY A 24 -3.31 -12.08 -12.05
N ALA A 25 -2.47 -11.93 -13.07
CA ALA A 25 -1.22 -12.69 -13.19
C ALA A 25 0.00 -11.86 -12.73
N VAL A 26 0.78 -12.42 -11.82
CA VAL A 26 2.00 -11.81 -11.25
C VAL A 26 3.23 -12.69 -11.52
N ASN A 27 4.43 -12.15 -11.31
CA ASN A 27 5.66 -12.94 -11.34
C ASN A 27 5.95 -13.56 -9.96
N SER A 28 6.67 -14.67 -9.93
CA SER A 28 7.06 -15.34 -8.69
C SER A 28 8.54 -15.73 -8.73
N SER A 29 9.25 -15.35 -7.66
CA SER A 29 10.68 -15.56 -7.48
C SER A 29 11.01 -15.71 -5.98
N HIS A 30 10.24 -16.51 -5.25
CA HIS A 30 10.43 -16.77 -3.82
C HIS A 30 10.37 -18.28 -3.53
N HIS A 31 11.11 -18.73 -2.53
CA HIS A 31 11.09 -20.12 -2.03
C HIS A 31 10.44 -20.24 -0.64
N GLN A 32 10.04 -19.12 -0.06
CA GLN A 32 9.40 -19.03 1.24
C GLN A 32 8.04 -18.37 1.06
N CYS A 33 7.12 -18.66 1.95
CA CYS A 33 5.79 -18.07 2.00
C CYS A 33 5.41 -17.75 3.45
N VAL A 34 4.37 -16.93 3.60
CA VAL A 34 3.81 -16.60 4.90
C VAL A 34 2.99 -17.78 5.41
N GLU A 35 3.43 -18.41 6.51
CA GLU A 35 2.68 -19.49 7.18
C GLU A 35 1.67 -18.93 8.19
N THR A 36 2.06 -17.92 8.97
CA THR A 36 1.20 -17.28 9.97
C THR A 36 1.35 -15.77 9.87
N LEU A 37 0.23 -15.05 9.81
CA LEU A 37 0.23 -13.60 9.77
C LEU A 37 0.68 -13.01 11.12
N GLY A 38 1.39 -11.88 11.03
CA GLY A 38 1.63 -11.03 12.18
C GLY A 38 0.34 -10.41 12.73
N LYS A 39 0.41 -9.88 13.95
CA LYS A 39 -0.73 -9.17 14.57
C LYS A 39 -1.15 -7.98 13.70
N ASN A 40 -2.47 -7.74 13.63
CA ASN A 40 -3.10 -6.64 12.90
C ASN A 40 -2.83 -6.66 11.38
N LEU A 41 -2.41 -7.80 10.82
CA LEU A 41 -2.31 -8.00 9.37
C LEU A 41 -3.52 -8.81 8.89
N SER A 42 -3.98 -8.46 7.69
CA SER A 42 -5.02 -9.19 6.96
C SER A 42 -4.53 -9.51 5.56
N ILE A 43 -5.14 -10.52 4.94
CA ILE A 43 -4.77 -10.96 3.59
C ILE A 43 -5.39 -10.01 2.56
N ALA A 44 -4.60 -9.61 1.57
CA ALA A 44 -5.05 -8.82 0.42
C ALA A 44 -5.05 -9.62 -0.90
N ALA A 45 -4.24 -10.67 -1.02
CA ALA A 45 -4.29 -11.62 -2.14
C ALA A 45 -3.78 -13.01 -1.76
N ILE A 46 -4.30 -14.04 -2.44
CA ILE A 46 -3.91 -15.45 -2.30
C ILE A 46 -3.74 -16.05 -3.71
N ALA A 47 -2.70 -16.84 -3.93
CA ALA A 47 -2.53 -17.67 -5.11
C ALA A 47 -3.57 -18.81 -5.17
N GLU A 48 -3.55 -19.61 -6.24
CA GLU A 48 -4.42 -20.81 -6.34
C GLU A 48 -3.99 -21.95 -5.40
N ASP A 49 -2.73 -21.96 -4.95
CA ASP A 49 -2.11 -22.97 -4.08
C ASP A 49 -2.05 -22.55 -2.59
N PRO A 50 -3.19 -22.08 -2.05
CA PRO A 50 -3.36 -21.25 -0.83
C PRO A 50 -2.23 -20.32 -0.34
N ILE A 51 -1.21 -20.02 -1.13
CA ILE A 51 -0.11 -19.15 -0.70
C ILE A 51 -0.59 -17.70 -0.59
N VAL A 52 -0.29 -17.04 0.54
CA VAL A 52 -0.54 -15.61 0.72
C VAL A 52 0.43 -14.82 -0.15
N GLU A 53 -0.12 -14.01 -1.04
CA GLU A 53 0.65 -13.22 -2.02
C GLU A 53 0.61 -11.72 -1.73
N ALA A 54 -0.38 -11.25 -0.97
CA ALA A 54 -0.37 -9.89 -0.44
C ALA A 54 -1.01 -9.80 0.94
N VAL A 55 -0.50 -8.86 1.73
CA VAL A 55 -0.98 -8.53 3.07
C VAL A 55 -1.16 -7.02 3.22
N GLN A 56 -2.05 -6.63 4.12
CA GLN A 56 -2.24 -5.24 4.51
C GLN A 56 -2.42 -5.11 6.01
N TYR A 57 -2.31 -3.88 6.53
CA TYR A 57 -2.74 -3.61 7.90
C TYR A 57 -4.28 -3.63 8.00
N GLU A 58 -4.80 -4.24 9.06
CA GLU A 58 -6.24 -4.46 9.25
C GLU A 58 -6.99 -3.13 9.45
N ASN A 59 -6.44 -2.22 10.26
CA ASN A 59 -7.04 -0.91 10.49
C ASN A 59 -6.49 0.14 9.51
N THR A 60 -7.17 0.26 8.37
CA THR A 60 -6.80 1.23 7.32
C THR A 60 -7.02 2.69 7.72
N GLN A 61 -7.64 3.00 8.87
CA GLN A 61 -7.70 4.37 9.37
C GLN A 61 -6.39 4.76 10.08
N GLU A 62 -5.78 3.81 10.79
CA GLU A 62 -4.50 4.01 11.48
C GLU A 62 -3.32 4.01 10.50
N TYR A 63 -3.29 3.04 9.59
CA TYR A 63 -2.30 2.97 8.50
C TYR A 63 -3.01 2.89 7.14
N PRO A 64 -3.34 4.05 6.52
CA PRO A 64 -4.06 4.08 5.24
C PRO A 64 -3.32 3.44 4.07
N PHE A 65 -2.00 3.46 4.12
CA PHE A 65 -1.15 2.77 3.15
C PHE A 65 -0.18 1.86 3.88
N TYR A 66 -0.58 0.59 4.00
CA TYR A 66 0.27 -0.51 4.46
C TYR A 66 -0.05 -1.71 3.58
N LEU A 67 0.77 -1.93 2.56
CA LEU A 67 0.62 -3.02 1.61
C LEU A 67 1.96 -3.73 1.45
N GLY A 68 1.97 -5.04 1.66
CA GLY A 68 3.07 -5.93 1.32
C GLY A 68 2.62 -6.89 0.23
N VAL A 69 3.46 -7.09 -0.79
CA VAL A 69 3.24 -8.06 -1.85
C VAL A 69 4.43 -9.01 -1.92
N GLN A 70 4.18 -10.27 -2.28
CA GLN A 70 5.21 -11.31 -2.33
C GLN A 70 5.86 -11.41 -3.72
N TRP A 71 5.12 -11.06 -4.78
CA TRP A 71 5.70 -10.88 -6.12
C TRP A 71 6.59 -9.64 -6.19
N HIS A 72 7.19 -9.42 -7.37
CA HIS A 72 8.08 -8.30 -7.64
C HIS A 72 7.47 -7.37 -8.69
N PRO A 73 6.64 -6.36 -8.28
CA PRO A 73 6.04 -5.37 -9.17
C PRO A 73 7.06 -4.71 -10.12
N GLU A 74 8.27 -4.45 -9.62
CA GLU A 74 9.37 -3.80 -10.31
C GLU A 74 10.03 -4.68 -11.39
N ARG A 75 9.82 -6.00 -11.31
CA ARG A 75 10.37 -7.00 -12.25
C ARG A 75 9.34 -7.56 -13.22
N MET A 76 8.09 -7.10 -13.14
CA MET A 76 7.05 -7.53 -14.08
C MET A 76 7.40 -7.13 -15.52
N VAL A 77 7.17 -8.05 -16.47
CA VAL A 77 7.41 -7.78 -17.90
C VAL A 77 6.48 -6.68 -18.42
N ASP A 78 5.22 -6.72 -17.99
CA ASP A 78 4.24 -5.69 -18.28
C ASP A 78 4.23 -4.67 -17.14
N GLN A 79 4.91 -3.53 -17.38
CA GLN A 79 4.99 -2.42 -16.43
C GLN A 79 3.74 -1.52 -16.42
N ASP A 80 2.81 -1.75 -17.35
CA ASP A 80 1.50 -1.08 -17.38
C ASP A 80 0.42 -1.91 -16.66
N SER A 81 0.74 -3.15 -16.26
CA SER A 81 -0.13 -3.99 -15.43
C SER A 81 -0.56 -3.24 -14.16
N PRO A 82 -1.84 -3.32 -13.75
CA PRO A 82 -2.30 -2.76 -12.47
C PRO A 82 -1.50 -3.27 -11.26
N PHE A 83 -0.99 -4.51 -11.32
CA PHE A 83 -0.17 -5.14 -10.27
C PHE A 83 1.28 -4.64 -10.24
N SER A 84 1.64 -3.72 -11.14
CA SER A 84 2.91 -3.00 -11.16
C SER A 84 2.70 -1.49 -11.13
N TYR A 85 2.09 -0.93 -12.19
CA TYR A 85 1.90 0.51 -12.36
C TYR A 85 1.10 1.12 -11.22
N ASN A 86 -0.11 0.60 -10.94
CA ASN A 86 -1.00 1.22 -9.95
C ASN A 86 -0.44 1.12 -8.55
N ILE A 87 0.24 0.01 -8.20
CA ILE A 87 0.88 -0.16 -6.88
C ILE A 87 1.97 0.90 -6.67
N ARG A 88 2.84 1.07 -7.68
CA ARG A 88 3.88 2.10 -7.66
C ARG A 88 3.26 3.50 -7.56
N GLN A 89 2.25 3.79 -8.39
CA GLN A 89 1.62 5.10 -8.44
C GLN A 89 0.92 5.43 -7.11
N ALA A 90 0.15 4.49 -6.56
CA ALA A 90 -0.55 4.66 -5.29
C ALA A 90 0.42 4.90 -4.12
N PHE A 91 1.60 4.25 -4.12
CA PHE A 91 2.63 4.52 -3.12
C PHE A 91 3.20 5.94 -3.22
N LEU A 92 3.52 6.40 -4.43
CA LEU A 92 4.04 7.75 -4.67
C LEU A 92 3.01 8.82 -4.34
N ASP A 93 1.75 8.59 -4.72
CA ASP A 93 0.63 9.49 -4.42
C ASP A 93 0.45 9.62 -2.90
N TYR A 94 0.45 8.49 -2.18
CA TYR A 94 0.32 8.48 -0.73
C TYR A 94 1.45 9.26 -0.03
N ILE A 95 2.71 9.06 -0.45
CA ILE A 95 3.85 9.82 0.11
C ILE A 95 3.65 11.31 -0.14
N THR A 96 3.32 11.69 -1.38
CA THR A 96 3.14 13.08 -1.78
C THR A 96 2.02 13.77 -0.99
N GLU A 97 0.89 13.09 -0.80
CA GLU A 97 -0.25 13.61 -0.03
C GLU A 97 0.07 13.72 1.46
N ARG A 98 0.80 12.75 2.01
CA ARG A 98 1.24 12.77 3.40
C ARG A 98 2.19 13.94 3.68
N GLU A 99 3.16 14.18 2.79
CA GLU A 99 4.09 15.32 2.90
C GLU A 99 3.35 16.66 2.86
N LYS A 100 2.40 16.83 1.92
CA LYS A 100 1.55 18.04 1.85
C LYS A 100 0.72 18.25 3.11
N SER A 101 0.15 17.17 3.65
CA SER A 101 -0.66 17.22 4.86
C SER A 101 0.17 17.62 6.08
N MET A 102 1.39 17.09 6.20
CA MET A 102 2.33 17.47 7.27
C MET A 102 2.79 18.93 7.15
N ALA A 103 3.12 19.39 5.95
CA ALA A 103 3.53 20.79 5.72
C ALA A 103 2.41 21.77 6.10
N LYS A 104 1.15 21.43 5.81
CA LYS A 104 -0.01 22.25 6.18
C LYS A 104 -0.17 22.36 7.70
N ILE A 105 0.02 21.26 8.44
CA ILE A 105 -0.06 21.23 9.91
C ILE A 105 1.02 22.14 10.51
N GLN A 106 2.26 22.06 10.01
CA GLN A 106 3.36 22.92 10.46
C GLN A 106 3.05 24.42 10.24
N SER A 107 2.51 24.80 9.08
CA SER A 107 2.16 26.20 8.80
C SER A 107 1.02 26.75 9.68
N THR A 108 0.08 25.90 10.10
CA THR A 108 -1.03 26.33 10.98
C THR A 108 -0.61 26.51 12.43
N GLU A 109 0.42 25.79 12.89
CA GLU A 109 0.96 25.95 14.25
C GLU A 109 1.83 27.22 14.39
N GLU A 110 2.47 27.67 13.32
CA GLU A 110 3.29 28.89 13.33
C GLU A 110 2.44 30.18 13.37
N ASP A 111 1.32 30.23 12.64
CA ASP A 111 0.41 31.39 12.65
C ASP A 111 -0.24 31.61 14.03
N ASP A 112 -0.66 30.55 14.73
CA ASP A 112 -1.31 30.62 16.06
C ASP A 112 -0.38 31.12 17.18
N THR A 113 0.94 30.96 17.02
CA THR A 113 1.93 31.46 18.01
C THR A 113 2.25 32.95 17.85
N SER A 114 2.02 33.51 16.66
CA SER A 114 2.33 34.92 16.37
C SER A 114 1.29 35.92 16.93
N GLU A 115 0.04 35.48 17.14
CA GLU A 115 -1.03 36.32 17.70
C GLU A 115 -1.02 36.42 19.24
N ASN A 116 -0.27 35.57 19.96
CA ASN A 116 -0.27 35.53 21.43
C ASN A 116 0.80 36.41 22.12
N ILE A 117 1.67 37.11 21.37
CA ILE A 117 2.75 37.95 21.94
C ILE A 117 2.37 39.44 22.01
N SER A 118 1.20 39.86 21.53
CA SER A 118 0.81 41.30 21.48
C SER A 118 -0.01 41.82 22.67
N ASN A 119 -0.32 41.01 23.69
CA ASN A 119 -1.19 41.40 24.81
C ASN A 119 -0.50 41.41 26.19
N HIS A 120 0.64 42.10 26.32
CA HIS A 120 1.15 42.54 27.63
C HIS A 120 1.97 43.83 27.47
N GLU A 121 1.25 44.96 27.41
CA GLU A 121 1.73 46.28 27.89
C GLU A 121 1.11 46.56 29.26
#